data_AF-A0A7V6G8Z0-F1
#
_entry.id   AF-A0A7V6G8Z0-F1
#
_cell.length_a   1.000
_cell.length_b   1.000
_cell.length_c   1.000
_cell.angle_alpha   90.00
_cell.angle_beta   90.00
_cell.angle_gamma   90.00
#
_symmetry.space_group_name_H-M   'P 1'
#
loop_
_entity.id
_entity.type
_entity.pdbx_description
1 polymer ?
#
loop_
_entity_poly.entity_id
_entity_poly.type
_entity_poly.pdbx_seq_one_letter_code
_entity_poly.pdbx_strand_id
1 'polypeptide(L)'
;MKKIGMLACCFLLMGGMVFAQNLENAKEAPMKKRVSYSPETIAMMRVDRLMQIVELTPQEKDAVYALFQKEEKEALARREAANAEREKRIETMKACREKSNADLKKIIGEEKFAQYEASKADDGKNRELRRPCNPQRQCLKKR
;
A
#
# COMPACT_ATOMS: atom_id res chain seq x y z
N MET A 1 -10.33 43.16 44.72
CA MET A 1 -8.91 42.96 44.35
C MET A 1 -8.47 41.54 44.63
N LYS A 2 -7.98 40.86 43.58
CA LYS A 2 -6.92 39.82 43.60
C LYS A 2 -7.22 38.37 44.05
N LYS A 3 -8.32 37.68 43.66
CA LYS A 3 -8.37 36.19 43.81
C LYS A 3 -9.15 35.38 42.73
N ILE A 4 -9.45 35.93 41.56
CA ILE A 4 -10.19 35.18 40.50
C ILE A 4 -9.25 34.67 39.38
N GLY A 5 -7.96 34.99 39.43
CA GLY A 5 -7.01 34.64 38.37
C GLY A 5 -6.38 33.25 38.44
N MET A 6 -6.72 32.40 39.42
CA MET A 6 -5.97 31.16 39.70
C MET A 6 -6.87 29.91 39.74
N LEU A 7 -7.91 29.84 38.91
CA LEU A 7 -8.70 28.61 38.76
C LEU A 7 -9.12 28.30 37.32
N ALA A 8 -8.60 29.04 36.34
CA ALA A 8 -8.85 28.81 34.92
C ALA A 8 -7.71 28.03 34.21
N CYS A 9 -6.53 27.91 34.83
CA CYS A 9 -5.38 27.22 34.20
C CYS A 9 -5.35 25.70 34.46
N CYS A 10 -6.09 25.18 35.44
CA CYS A 10 -6.08 23.74 35.75
C CYS A 10 -7.01 22.91 34.86
N PHE A 11 -8.02 23.51 34.23
CA PHE A 11 -8.95 22.79 33.36
C PHE A 11 -8.47 22.64 31.90
N LEU A 12 -7.46 23.42 31.48
CA LEU A 12 -6.90 23.33 30.12
C LEU A 12 -5.89 22.18 29.94
N LEU A 13 -5.45 21.52 31.02
CA LEU A 13 -4.42 20.46 30.93
C LEU A 13 -4.96 19.03 30.88
N MET A 14 -6.26 18.78 31.15
CA MET A 14 -6.81 17.41 31.18
C MET A 14 -7.56 16.97 29.90
N GLY A 15 -7.72 17.84 28.90
CA GLY A 15 -8.51 17.51 27.70
C GLY A 15 -7.79 16.72 26.61
N GLY A 16 -6.46 16.52 26.72
CA GLY A 16 -5.64 16.02 25.60
C GLY A 16 -5.50 14.50 25.46
N MET A 17 -5.80 13.70 26.47
CA MET A 17 -5.40 12.27 26.46
C MET A 17 -6.42 11.31 25.85
N VAL A 18 -7.68 11.71 25.66
CA VAL A 18 -8.73 10.77 25.20
C VAL A 18 -8.62 10.43 23.70
N PHE A 19 -7.90 11.24 22.91
CA PHE A 19 -7.72 10.98 21.48
C PHE A 19 -6.54 10.04 21.16
N ALA A 20 -5.64 9.77 22.11
CA ALA A 20 -4.45 8.94 21.86
C ALA A 20 -4.75 7.43 21.92
N GLN A 21 -5.65 6.99 22.81
CA GLN A 21 -5.93 5.56 23.02
C GLN A 21 -6.72 4.90 21.87
N ASN A 22 -7.45 5.68 21.07
CA ASN A 22 -8.17 5.13 19.91
C ASN A 22 -7.27 4.91 18.68
N LEU A 23 -6.07 5.48 18.64
CA LEU A 23 -5.09 5.28 17.56
C LEU A 23 -4.26 4.00 17.73
N GLU A 24 -4.06 3.51 18.96
CA GLU A 24 -3.31 2.28 19.20
C GLU A 24 -4.05 1.03 18.70
N ASN A 25 -5.39 1.01 18.79
CA ASN A 25 -6.20 -0.11 18.31
C ASN A 25 -6.37 -0.17 16.78
N ALA A 26 -5.90 0.84 16.03
CA ALA A 26 -5.99 0.87 14.57
C ALA A 26 -4.80 0.20 13.85
N LYS A 27 -3.79 -0.27 14.58
CA LYS A 27 -2.49 -0.65 13.99
C LYS A 27 -2.43 -2.01 13.30
N GLU A 28 -3.40 -2.90 13.47
CA GLU A 28 -3.23 -4.27 12.97
C GLU A 28 -4.54 -4.86 12.43
N ALA A 29 -5.14 -4.22 11.42
CA ALA A 29 -6.00 -5.00 10.54
C ALA A 29 -5.08 -5.87 9.68
N PRO A 30 -5.05 -7.21 9.83
CA PRO A 30 -4.22 -8.06 8.99
C PRO A 30 -4.63 -7.82 7.53
N MET A 31 -3.67 -7.38 6.71
CA MET A 31 -3.87 -7.34 5.27
C MET A 31 -4.31 -8.73 4.83
N LYS A 32 -5.56 -8.88 4.39
CA LYS A 32 -6.07 -10.16 3.87
C LYS A 32 -5.06 -10.69 2.85
N LYS A 33 -4.51 -11.89 3.10
CA LYS A 33 -3.60 -12.55 2.17
C LYS A 33 -4.27 -12.57 0.80
N ARG A 34 -3.61 -11.96 -0.18
CA ARG A 34 -4.09 -12.02 -1.57
C ARG A 34 -3.98 -13.47 -2.00
N VAL A 35 -5.13 -14.11 -2.26
CA VAL A 35 -5.15 -15.47 -2.81
C VAL A 35 -4.60 -15.38 -4.23
N SER A 36 -3.58 -16.18 -4.52
CA SER A 36 -3.07 -16.35 -5.88
C SER A 36 -3.77 -17.57 -6.49
N TYR A 37 -4.44 -17.36 -7.62
CA TYR A 37 -5.09 -18.42 -8.38
C TYR A 37 -4.20 -18.87 -9.54
N SER A 38 -4.34 -20.12 -9.97
CA SER A 38 -3.69 -20.60 -11.18
C SER A 38 -4.33 -19.96 -12.43
N PRO A 39 -3.61 -19.89 -13.56
CA PRO A 39 -4.18 -19.42 -14.83
C PRO A 39 -5.44 -20.18 -15.24
N GLU A 40 -5.51 -21.47 -14.93
CA GLU A 40 -6.65 -22.34 -15.25
C GLU A 40 -7.87 -22.00 -14.41
N THR A 41 -7.68 -21.78 -13.10
CA THR A 41 -8.77 -21.34 -12.22
C THR A 41 -9.30 -19.97 -12.65
N ILE A 42 -8.41 -19.05 -13.03
CA ILE A 42 -8.82 -17.72 -13.52
C ILE A 42 -9.57 -17.83 -14.84
N ALA A 43 -9.09 -18.65 -15.78
CA ALA A 43 -9.76 -18.88 -17.06
C ALA A 43 -11.17 -19.45 -16.84
N MET A 44 -11.33 -20.43 -15.96
CA MET A 44 -12.64 -20.99 -15.60
C MET A 44 -13.56 -19.93 -15.00
N MET A 45 -13.07 -19.12 -14.05
CA MET A 45 -13.85 -18.00 -13.48
C MET A 45 -14.27 -16.97 -14.55
N ARG A 46 -13.44 -16.75 -15.58
CA ARG A 46 -13.77 -15.86 -16.70
C ARG A 46 -14.85 -16.46 -17.60
N VAL A 47 -14.79 -17.77 -17.85
CA VAL A 47 -15.85 -18.50 -18.57
C VAL A 47 -17.16 -18.43 -17.78
N ASP A 48 -17.12 -18.72 -16.48
CA ASP A 48 -18.32 -18.70 -15.63
C ASP A 48 -18.97 -17.32 -15.62
N ARG A 49 -18.16 -16.25 -15.57
CA ARG A 49 -18.68 -14.87 -15.68
C ARG A 49 -19.28 -14.58 -17.05
N LEU A 50 -18.68 -15.09 -18.13
CA LEU A 50 -19.23 -14.90 -19.48
C LEU A 50 -20.58 -15.62 -19.62
N MET A 51 -20.69 -16.83 -19.06
CA MET A 51 -21.92 -17.62 -19.05
C MET A 51 -23.06 -16.98 -18.24
N GLN A 52 -22.75 -16.05 -17.33
CA GLN A 52 -23.78 -15.23 -16.65
C GLN A 52 -24.40 -14.16 -17.56
N ILE A 53 -23.78 -13.88 -18.71
CA ILE A 53 -24.18 -12.80 -19.63
C ILE A 53 -24.71 -13.38 -20.93
N VAL A 54 -24.12 -14.47 -21.42
CA VAL A 54 -24.44 -15.10 -22.71
C VAL A 54 -24.55 -16.60 -22.52
N GLU A 55 -25.58 -17.20 -23.12
CA GLU A 55 -25.69 -18.67 -23.18
C GLU A 55 -24.66 -19.21 -24.18
N LEU A 56 -23.82 -20.14 -23.73
CA LEU A 56 -22.82 -20.81 -24.56
C LEU A 56 -23.19 -22.28 -24.69
N THR A 57 -23.06 -22.82 -25.91
CA THR A 57 -23.09 -24.26 -26.13
C THR A 57 -21.86 -24.92 -25.49
N PRO A 58 -21.87 -26.25 -25.25
CA PRO A 58 -20.71 -26.95 -24.71
C PRO A 58 -19.43 -26.76 -25.55
N GLN A 59 -19.56 -26.75 -26.88
CA GLN A 59 -18.43 -26.57 -27.79
C GLN A 59 -17.85 -25.15 -27.72
N GLU A 60 -18.71 -24.13 -27.64
CA GLU A 60 -18.27 -22.74 -27.48
C GLU A 60 -17.63 -22.52 -26.11
N LYS A 61 -18.16 -23.14 -25.06
CA LYS A 61 -17.57 -23.08 -23.72
C LYS A 61 -16.14 -23.61 -23.71
N ASP A 62 -15.91 -24.76 -24.34
CA ASP A 62 -14.57 -25.36 -24.41
C ASP A 62 -13.60 -24.50 -25.22
N ALA A 63 -14.07 -23.92 -26.34
CA ALA A 63 -13.28 -23.01 -27.16
C ALA A 63 -12.91 -21.71 -26.42
N VAL A 64 -13.86 -21.10 -25.70
CA VAL A 64 -13.63 -19.90 -24.89
C VAL A 64 -12.71 -20.21 -23.72
N TYR A 65 -12.87 -21.37 -23.07
CA TYR A 65 -11.99 -21.80 -22.00
C TYR A 65 -10.53 -21.90 -22.49
N ALA A 66 -10.31 -22.57 -23.62
CA ALA A 66 -8.98 -22.70 -24.21
C ALA A 66 -8.36 -21.33 -24.56
N LEU A 67 -9.17 -20.41 -25.11
CA LEU A 67 -8.74 -19.04 -25.38
C LEU A 67 -8.30 -18.31 -24.10
N PHE A 68 -9.14 -18.30 -23.06
CA PHE A 68 -8.82 -17.62 -21.81
C PHE A 68 -7.65 -18.29 -21.07
N GLN A 69 -7.53 -19.61 -21.12
CA GLN A 69 -6.39 -20.31 -20.54
C GLN A 69 -5.07 -19.88 -21.19
N LYS A 70 -5.05 -19.72 -22.52
CA LYS A 70 -3.88 -19.20 -23.25
C LYS A 70 -3.57 -17.76 -22.83
N GLU A 71 -4.56 -16.89 -22.81
CA GLU A 71 -4.39 -15.48 -22.42
C GLU A 71 -3.85 -15.33 -20.99
N GLU A 72 -4.36 -16.13 -20.03
CA GLU A 72 -3.92 -16.06 -18.64
C GLU A 72 -2.49 -16.59 -18.47
N LYS A 73 -2.10 -17.63 -19.23
CA LYS A 73 -0.70 -18.10 -19.26
C LYS A 73 0.24 -17.04 -19.80
N GLU A 74 -0.13 -16.38 -20.89
CA GLU A 74 0.66 -15.26 -21.45
C GLU A 74 0.72 -14.07 -20.48
N ALA A 75 -0.40 -13.75 -19.82
CA ALA A 75 -0.45 -12.68 -18.83
C ALA A 75 0.44 -12.98 -17.61
N LEU A 76 0.46 -14.24 -17.15
CA LEU A 76 1.35 -14.68 -16.08
C LEU A 76 2.82 -14.52 -16.49
N ALA A 77 3.20 -15.01 -17.66
CA ALA A 77 4.56 -14.88 -18.17
C ALA A 77 4.99 -13.40 -18.29
N ARG A 78 4.11 -12.51 -18.77
CA ARG A 78 4.38 -11.06 -18.81
C ARG A 78 4.60 -10.48 -17.41
N ARG A 79 3.82 -10.90 -16.41
CA ARG A 79 3.96 -10.43 -15.02
C ARG A 79 5.26 -10.91 -14.40
N GLU A 80 5.64 -12.17 -14.64
CA GLU A 80 6.90 -12.74 -14.16
C GLU A 80 8.10 -12.00 -14.77
N ALA A 81 8.08 -11.75 -16.08
CA ALA A 81 9.12 -10.97 -16.76
C ALA A 81 9.23 -9.54 -16.19
N ALA A 82 8.11 -8.87 -15.99
CA ALA A 82 8.08 -7.52 -15.41
C ALA A 82 8.57 -7.51 -13.94
N ASN A 83 8.28 -8.56 -13.17
CA ASN A 83 8.79 -8.68 -11.80
C ASN A 83 10.31 -8.82 -11.78
N ALA A 84 10.87 -9.66 -12.66
CA ALA A 84 12.32 -9.83 -12.77
C ALA A 84 13.01 -8.50 -13.18
N GLU A 85 12.43 -7.75 -14.11
CA GLU A 85 12.94 -6.42 -14.48
C GLU A 85 12.85 -5.44 -13.31
N ARG A 86 11.73 -5.47 -12.57
CA ARG A 86 11.52 -4.63 -11.39
C ARG A 86 12.57 -4.90 -10.31
N GLU A 87 12.93 -6.14 -10.06
CA GLU A 87 13.97 -6.50 -9.09
C GLU A 87 15.33 -5.92 -9.49
N LYS A 88 15.74 -6.10 -10.75
CA LYS A 88 16.97 -5.48 -11.29
C LYS A 88 16.94 -3.95 -11.16
N ARG A 89 15.80 -3.32 -11.43
CA ARG A 89 15.63 -1.88 -11.25
C ARG A 89 15.73 -1.45 -9.79
N ILE A 90 15.23 -2.26 -8.85
CA ILE A 90 15.36 -1.97 -7.42
C ILE A 90 16.82 -2.03 -6.99
N GLU A 91 17.57 -3.04 -7.44
CA GLU A 91 19.00 -3.20 -7.11
C GLU A 91 19.84 -2.05 -7.66
N THR A 92 19.66 -1.70 -8.93
CA THR A 92 20.36 -0.54 -9.54
C THR A 92 20.05 0.76 -8.80
N MET A 93 18.80 0.98 -8.43
CA MET A 93 18.41 2.16 -7.65
C MET A 93 18.99 2.17 -6.24
N LYS A 94 19.11 1.00 -5.57
CA LYS A 94 19.80 0.89 -4.28
C LYS A 94 21.26 1.27 -4.42
N ALA A 95 21.97 0.70 -5.40
CA ALA A 95 23.37 1.02 -5.63
C ALA A 95 23.61 2.50 -5.95
N CYS A 96 22.77 3.12 -6.78
CA CYS A 96 22.84 4.57 -7.06
C CYS A 96 22.61 5.42 -5.81
N ARG A 97 21.68 5.01 -4.93
CA ARG A 97 21.43 5.69 -3.65
C ARG A 97 22.61 5.57 -2.70
N GLU A 98 23.20 4.39 -2.58
CA GLU A 98 24.37 4.19 -1.71
C GLU A 98 25.56 5.03 -2.16
N LYS A 99 25.84 5.10 -3.46
CA LYS A 99 26.87 6.00 -4.01
C LYS A 99 26.58 7.46 -3.70
N SER A 100 25.35 7.90 -3.98
CA SER A 100 24.92 9.28 -3.71
C SER A 100 25.02 9.63 -2.21
N ASN A 101 24.67 8.69 -1.33
CA ASN A 101 24.76 8.84 0.11
C ASN A 101 26.23 8.91 0.57
N ALA A 102 27.11 8.11 -0.01
CA ALA A 102 28.55 8.16 0.29
C ALA A 102 29.16 9.51 -0.14
N ASP A 103 28.82 10.00 -1.33
CA ASP A 103 29.28 11.30 -1.82
C ASP A 103 28.71 12.44 -0.98
N LEU A 104 27.43 12.38 -0.63
CA LEU A 104 26.81 13.35 0.26
C LEU A 104 27.49 13.36 1.64
N LYS A 105 27.73 12.18 2.24
CA LYS A 105 28.43 12.04 3.53
C LYS A 105 29.82 12.68 3.49
N LYS A 106 30.56 12.55 2.38
CA LYS A 106 31.86 13.22 2.19
C LYS A 106 31.74 14.75 2.14
N ILE A 107 30.67 15.29 1.55
CA ILE A 107 30.47 16.75 1.40
C ILE A 107 30.02 17.39 2.71
N ILE A 108 29.02 16.81 3.39
CA ILE A 108 28.39 17.45 4.56
C ILE A 108 28.98 16.97 5.89
N GLY A 109 29.79 15.91 5.88
CA GLY A 109 30.37 15.30 7.07
C GLY A 109 29.41 14.36 7.80
N GLU A 110 29.95 13.58 8.75
CA GLU A 110 29.23 12.48 9.39
C GLU A 110 28.05 12.96 10.25
N GLU A 111 28.22 14.00 11.06
CA GLU A 111 27.16 14.49 11.96
C GLU A 111 25.95 15.04 11.20
N LYS A 112 26.18 15.85 10.15
CA LYS A 112 25.08 16.41 9.34
C LYS A 112 24.40 15.33 8.49
N PHE A 113 25.15 14.33 8.05
CA PHE A 113 24.59 13.19 7.34
C PHE A 113 23.70 12.32 8.24
N ALA A 114 24.09 12.11 9.50
CA ALA A 114 23.26 11.40 10.47
C ALA A 114 21.93 12.12 10.74
N GLN A 115 21.94 13.46 10.85
CA GLN A 115 20.72 14.28 10.97
C GLN A 115 19.84 14.17 9.71
N TYR A 116 20.44 14.16 8.52
CA TYR A 116 19.73 13.98 7.25
C TYR A 116 19.03 12.62 7.16
N GLU A 117 19.73 11.52 7.46
CA GLU A 117 19.13 10.17 7.46
C GLU A 117 18.00 10.04 8.48
N ALA A 118 18.13 10.65 9.67
CA ALA A 118 17.07 10.69 10.67
C ALA A 118 15.80 11.40 10.13
N SER A 119 15.96 12.54 9.43
CA SER A 119 14.82 13.26 8.84
C SER A 119 14.05 12.44 7.79
N LYS A 120 14.75 11.58 7.02
CA LYS A 120 14.15 10.68 6.03
C LYS A 120 13.30 9.59 6.67
N ALA A 121 13.73 9.06 7.82
CA ALA A 121 13.01 8.03 8.54
C ALA A 121 11.65 8.55 9.07
N ASP A 122 11.60 9.83 9.44
CA ASP A 122 10.37 10.45 9.94
C ASP A 122 9.40 10.85 8.82
N ASP A 123 9.88 11.23 7.64
CA ASP A 123 9.05 11.39 6.44
C ASP A 123 8.30 10.10 6.05
N GLY A 124 8.90 8.93 6.30
CA GLY A 124 8.27 7.63 6.11
C GLY A 124 7.05 7.42 7.01
N LYS A 125 7.12 7.88 8.26
CA LYS A 125 6.02 7.84 9.24
C LYS A 125 4.92 8.86 8.91
N ASN A 126 5.31 10.03 8.40
CA ASN A 126 4.37 11.11 8.04
C ASN A 126 3.65 10.89 6.68
N ARG A 127 4.11 9.91 5.89
CA ARG A 127 3.48 9.51 4.62
C ARG A 127 2.12 8.82 4.81
N GLU A 128 1.89 8.21 5.99
CA GLU A 128 0.60 7.67 6.41
C GLU A 128 -0.46 8.80 6.51
N LEU A 129 -0.05 9.97 6.99
CA LEU A 129 -0.90 11.16 7.20
C LEU A 129 -1.19 11.95 5.92
N ARG A 130 -0.41 11.75 4.85
CA ARG A 130 -0.54 12.46 3.56
C ARG A 130 -1.28 11.69 2.47
N ARG A 131 -1.82 10.49 2.74
CA ARG A 131 -2.71 9.84 1.76
C ARG A 131 -3.96 10.72 1.63
N PRO A 132 -4.29 11.25 0.44
CA PRO A 132 -5.59 11.90 0.27
C PRO A 132 -6.65 10.85 0.62
N CYS A 133 -7.46 11.11 1.65
CA CYS A 133 -8.68 10.36 1.87
C CYS A 133 -9.46 10.42 0.56
N ASN A 134 -9.57 9.29 -0.15
CA ASN A 134 -10.50 9.20 -1.27
C ASN A 134 -11.91 9.08 -0.65
N PRO A 135 -12.76 10.13 -0.71
CA PRO A 135 -14.06 10.14 -0.06
C PRO A 135 -14.99 9.05 -0.60
N GLN A 136 -14.74 8.52 -1.82
CA GLN A 136 -15.57 7.46 -2.42
C GLN A 136 -15.46 6.11 -1.71
N ARG A 137 -14.42 5.85 -0.90
CA ARG A 137 -14.31 4.58 -0.15
C ARG A 137 -15.02 4.58 1.21
N GLN A 138 -15.46 5.73 1.74
CA GLN A 138 -16.14 5.78 3.03
C GLN A 138 -17.65 5.50 2.94
N CYS A 139 -18.26 5.62 1.75
CA CYS A 139 -19.70 5.41 1.57
C CYS A 139 -20.13 3.94 1.45
N LEU A 140 -19.22 2.99 1.26
CA LEU A 140 -19.57 1.56 1.07
C LEU A 140 -19.61 0.73 2.36
N LYS A 141 -19.38 1.34 3.53
CA LYS A 141 -19.45 0.65 4.84
C LYS A 141 -20.76 0.87 5.61
N LYS A 142 -21.75 1.53 5.01
CA LYS A 142 -23.09 1.65 5.58
C LYS A 142 -24.13 1.21 4.56
N ARG A 143 -24.44 -0.09 4.56
CA ARG A 143 -25.74 -0.67 4.23
C ARG A 143 -25.76 -2.10 4.74
#